data_AF-A0A1M6G341-F1
#
_entry.id   AF-A0A1M6G341-F1
#
_cell.length_a   1.000
_cell.length_b   1.000
_cell.length_c   1.000
_cell.angle_alpha   90.00
_cell.angle_beta   90.00
_cell.angle_gamma   90.00
#
_symmetry.space_group_name_H-M   'P 1'
#
loop_
_entity.id
_entity.type
_entity.pdbx_description
1 polymer ?
#
loop_
_entity_poly.entity_id
_entity_poly.type
_entity_poly.pdbx_seq_one_letter_code
_entity_poly.pdbx_strand_id
1 'polypeptide(L)'
;MIISLLVIIATDTFTYMDFEGYFERITSLITVFYSFCVLALRGYLSEEEVNPAKLISVPVIISAILISYLIYTITEMVFPKIEDSIVFVVMIVISLVTFFLICFFIYVADRFEKSIFLFVAGCCTMFVDALLAVNELYYYTTVFTVLINFAEILGLYFFIRFFIQAKPKDMQSLTKEYF
;
A
#
# COMPACT_ATOMS: atom_id res chain seq x y z
N MET A 1 4.11 -10.22 -9.88
CA MET A 1 4.10 -10.75 -8.50
C MET A 1 5.48 -11.24 -8.06
N ILE A 2 6.13 -12.20 -8.73
CA ILE A 2 7.48 -12.67 -8.34
C ILE A 2 8.51 -11.53 -8.38
N ILE A 3 8.48 -10.70 -9.43
CA ILE A 3 9.38 -9.54 -9.55
C ILE A 3 9.18 -8.57 -8.37
N SER A 4 7.94 -8.26 -8.00
CA SER A 4 7.62 -7.40 -6.84
C SER A 4 8.18 -7.97 -5.52
N LEU A 5 8.13 -9.30 -5.34
CA LEU A 5 8.71 -9.94 -4.15
C LEU A 5 10.24 -9.88 -4.13
N LEU A 6 10.90 -9.96 -5.28
CA LEU A 6 12.35 -9.79 -5.34
C LEU A 6 12.74 -8.34 -5.02
N VAL A 7 11.95 -7.37 -5.47
CA VAL A 7 12.18 -5.94 -5.19
C VAL A 7 12.05 -5.66 -3.68
N ILE A 8 11.01 -6.17 -3.00
CA ILE A 8 10.86 -5.90 -1.56
C ILE A 8 11.97 -6.53 -0.73
N ILE A 9 12.41 -7.76 -1.06
CA ILE A 9 13.56 -8.40 -0.39
C ILE A 9 14.84 -7.56 -0.56
N ALA A 10 15.05 -6.99 -1.76
CA ALA A 10 16.18 -6.11 -1.99
C ALA A 10 16.07 -4.82 -1.18
N THR A 11 14.88 -4.23 -1.11
CA THR A 11 14.58 -3.06 -0.26
C THR A 11 14.92 -3.34 1.19
N ASP A 12 14.43 -4.44 1.77
CA ASP A 12 14.68 -4.81 3.17
C ASP A 12 16.17 -4.95 3.45
N THR A 13 16.90 -5.57 2.51
CA THR A 13 18.34 -5.73 2.65
C THR A 13 19.05 -4.38 2.77
N PHE A 14 18.68 -3.38 1.96
CA PHE A 14 19.25 -2.04 2.06
C PHE A 14 18.81 -1.31 3.33
N THR A 15 17.53 -1.45 3.71
CA THR A 15 16.97 -0.89 4.95
C THR A 15 17.74 -1.36 6.18
N TYR A 16 18.06 -2.66 6.28
CA TYR A 16 18.81 -3.21 7.42
C TYR A 16 20.32 -2.95 7.37
N MET A 17 20.88 -2.61 6.21
CA MET A 17 22.30 -2.28 6.09
C MET A 17 22.58 -0.86 6.60
N ASP A 18 21.90 0.12 6.02
CA ASP A 18 22.05 1.54 6.35
C ASP A 18 20.90 2.34 5.71
N PHE A 19 19.82 2.55 6.46
CA PHE A 19 18.63 3.23 5.94
C PHE A 19 18.93 4.67 5.50
N GLU A 20 19.72 5.41 6.28
CA GLU A 20 20.05 6.81 5.98
C GLU A 20 20.96 6.90 4.75
N GLY A 21 22.04 6.09 4.72
CA GLY A 21 22.99 6.08 3.60
C GLY A 21 22.41 5.55 2.27
N TYR A 22 21.40 4.69 2.33
CA TYR A 22 20.74 4.14 1.15
C TYR A 22 19.33 4.70 0.88
N PHE A 23 18.94 5.78 1.56
CA PHE A 23 17.57 6.32 1.52
C PHE A 23 17.02 6.51 0.09
N GLU A 24 17.79 7.12 -0.81
CA GLU A 24 17.38 7.33 -2.20
C GLU A 24 17.21 6.03 -2.99
N ARG A 25 18.03 5.02 -2.70
CA ARG A 25 17.93 3.70 -3.35
C ARG A 25 16.73 2.93 -2.82
N ILE A 26 16.50 2.97 -1.51
CA ILE A 26 15.36 2.35 -0.84
C ILE A 26 14.06 2.93 -1.39
N THR A 27 13.92 4.26 -1.39
CA THR A 27 12.72 4.96 -1.91
C THR A 27 12.48 4.71 -3.40
N SER A 28 13.55 4.62 -4.20
CA SER A 28 13.45 4.24 -5.61
C SER A 28 12.95 2.81 -5.79
N LEU A 29 13.47 1.86 -5.00
CA LEU A 29 13.02 0.46 -5.04
C LEU A 29 11.57 0.31 -4.59
N ILE A 30 11.14 1.02 -3.54
CA ILE A 30 9.75 1.02 -3.08
C ILE A 30 8.81 1.59 -4.16
N THR A 31 9.22 2.67 -4.84
CA THR A 31 8.47 3.23 -5.98
C THR A 31 8.29 2.19 -7.10
N VAL A 32 9.36 1.47 -7.43
CA VAL A 32 9.33 0.39 -8.43
C VAL A 32 8.42 -0.76 -7.97
N PHE A 33 8.49 -1.14 -6.69
CA PHE A 33 7.61 -2.13 -6.09
C PHE A 33 6.13 -1.75 -6.25
N TYR A 34 5.74 -0.53 -5.86
CA TYR A 34 4.37 -0.06 -5.99
C TYR A 34 3.92 0.02 -7.44
N SER A 35 4.80 0.45 -8.34
CA SER A 35 4.52 0.45 -9.78
C SER A 35 4.17 -0.95 -10.29
N PHE A 36 4.93 -1.98 -9.89
CA PHE A 36 4.60 -3.36 -10.25
C PHE A 36 3.32 -3.86 -9.61
N CYS A 37 3.03 -3.48 -8.37
CA CYS A 37 1.78 -3.83 -7.69
C CYS A 37 0.57 -3.21 -8.39
N VAL A 38 0.66 -1.94 -8.79
CA VAL A 38 -0.35 -1.24 -9.59
C VAL A 38 -0.55 -1.91 -10.94
N LEU A 39 0.54 -2.24 -11.66
CA LEU A 39 0.47 -2.94 -12.94
C LEU A 39 -0.19 -4.33 -12.80
N ALA A 40 0.07 -5.05 -11.72
CA ALA A 40 -0.55 -6.33 -11.44
C ALA A 40 -2.07 -6.20 -11.19
N LEU A 41 -2.51 -5.09 -10.58
CA LEU A 41 -3.92 -4.81 -10.32
C LEU A 41 -4.67 -4.23 -11.53
N ARG A 42 -3.98 -3.80 -12.59
CA ARG A 42 -4.60 -3.19 -13.78
C ARG A 42 -5.73 -4.03 -14.38
N GLY A 43 -5.59 -5.36 -14.39
CA GLY A 43 -6.63 -6.26 -14.92
C GLY A 43 -7.89 -6.38 -14.05
N TYR A 44 -7.86 -5.83 -12.83
CA TYR A 44 -8.98 -5.83 -11.88
C TYR A 44 -9.67 -4.46 -11.79
N LEU A 45 -9.10 -3.42 -12.42
CA LEU A 45 -9.73 -2.12 -12.58
C LEU A 45 -10.68 -2.16 -13.78
N SER A 46 -11.96 -1.90 -13.52
CA SER A 46 -12.97 -1.68 -14.56
C SER A 46 -13.65 -0.35 -14.28
N GLU A 47 -13.69 0.53 -15.27
CA GLU A 47 -14.12 1.92 -15.12
C GLU A 47 -15.64 2.08 -14.95
N GLU A 48 -16.43 1.04 -15.19
CA GLU A 48 -17.87 1.16 -15.48
C GLU A 48 -18.82 1.13 -14.26
N GLU A 49 -18.38 0.81 -13.04
CA GLU A 49 -19.32 0.51 -11.93
C GLU A 49 -18.99 1.17 -10.58
N VAL A 50 -18.10 2.16 -10.54
CA VAL A 50 -17.83 2.88 -9.28
C VAL A 50 -18.95 3.88 -9.04
N ASN A 51 -19.89 3.55 -8.15
CA ASN A 51 -20.93 4.49 -7.74
C ASN A 51 -20.29 5.60 -6.89
N PRO A 52 -20.19 6.86 -7.39
CA PRO A 52 -19.50 7.95 -6.70
C PRO A 52 -20.15 8.28 -5.35
N ALA A 53 -21.43 7.93 -5.15
CA ALA A 53 -22.12 8.14 -3.89
C ALA A 53 -21.55 7.30 -2.73
N LYS A 54 -20.95 6.13 -2.99
CA LYS A 54 -20.27 5.32 -1.96
C LYS A 54 -18.93 5.91 -1.53
N LEU A 55 -18.26 6.66 -2.43
CA LEU A 55 -16.97 7.30 -2.16
C LEU A 55 -17.09 8.54 -1.25
N ILE A 56 -18.27 9.16 -1.18
CA ILE A 56 -18.54 10.38 -0.39
C ILE A 56 -19.27 10.01 0.93
N SER A 57 -19.06 8.80 1.45
CA SER A 57 -19.60 8.45 2.77
C SER A 57 -18.81 9.15 3.88
N VAL A 58 -19.51 9.58 4.94
CA VAL A 58 -18.90 10.27 6.10
C VAL A 58 -17.68 9.52 6.67
N PRO A 59 -17.72 8.18 6.85
CA PRO A 59 -16.55 7.43 7.32
C PRO A 59 -15.35 7.54 6.38
N VAL A 60 -15.57 7.49 5.05
CA VAL A 60 -14.50 7.60 4.05
C VAL A 60 -13.86 8.99 4.08
N ILE A 61 -14.66 10.04 4.22
CA ILE A 61 -14.16 11.43 4.33
C ILE A 61 -13.29 11.58 5.58
N ILE A 62 -13.77 11.09 6.73
CA ILE A 62 -13.02 11.15 7.99
C ILE A 62 -11.70 10.38 7.86
N SER A 63 -11.72 9.17 7.29
CA SER A 63 -10.51 8.39 7.04
C SER A 63 -9.55 9.11 6.11
N ALA A 64 -10.03 9.72 5.02
CA ALA A 64 -9.20 10.47 4.09
C ALA A 64 -8.52 11.67 4.74
N ILE A 65 -9.25 12.43 5.59
CA ILE A 65 -8.68 13.53 6.36
C ILE A 65 -7.58 13.02 7.31
N LEU A 66 -7.86 11.93 8.04
CA LEU A 66 -6.91 11.37 9.00
C LEU A 66 -5.64 10.85 8.32
N ILE A 67 -5.78 10.17 7.18
CA ILE A 67 -4.65 9.68 6.37
C ILE A 67 -3.85 10.86 5.82
N SER A 68 -4.51 11.89 5.31
CA SER A 68 -3.84 13.09 4.78
C SER A 68 -3.07 13.83 5.88
N TYR A 69 -3.65 13.95 7.06
CA TYR A 69 -2.99 14.52 8.23
C TYR A 69 -1.77 13.69 8.65
N LEU A 70 -1.89 12.37 8.67
CA LEU A 70 -0.78 11.48 8.99
C LEU A 70 0.39 11.65 8.00
N ILE A 71 0.09 11.67 6.70
CA ILE A 71 1.10 11.91 5.65
C ILE A 71 1.79 13.26 5.87
N TYR A 72 1.02 14.31 6.14
CA TYR A 72 1.55 15.65 6.44
C TYR A 72 2.49 15.63 7.65
N THR A 73 2.05 15.08 8.78
CA THR A 73 2.84 15.04 10.02
C THR A 73 4.13 14.23 9.86
N ILE A 74 4.07 13.08 9.18
CA ILE A 74 5.28 12.27 8.95
C ILE A 74 6.22 12.98 8.00
N THR A 75 5.71 13.58 6.92
CA THR A 75 6.54 14.32 5.97
C THR A 75 7.23 15.51 6.64
N GLU A 76 6.49 16.30 7.42
CA GLU A 76 7.03 17.42 8.20
C GLU A 76 8.09 16.95 9.20
N MET A 77 7.83 15.84 9.90
CA MET A 77 8.77 15.28 10.85
C MET A 77 10.05 14.83 10.14
N VAL A 78 9.95 14.17 8.99
CA VAL A 78 11.10 13.59 8.30
C VAL A 78 11.90 14.63 7.51
N PHE A 79 11.25 15.69 7.04
CA PHE A 79 11.82 16.74 6.18
C PHE A 79 13.23 17.24 6.58
N PRO A 80 13.52 17.57 7.85
CA PRO A 80 14.82 18.13 8.23
C PRO A 80 16.01 17.18 8.05
N LYS A 81 15.74 15.87 7.96
CA LYS A 81 16.78 14.84 7.79
C LYS A 81 17.06 14.45 6.35
N ILE A 82 16.19 14.85 5.42
CA ILE A 82 16.24 14.42 4.01
C ILE A 82 15.94 15.57 3.04
N GLU A 83 16.31 16.79 3.43
CA GLU A 83 16.07 18.02 2.66
C GLU A 83 16.60 17.89 1.21
N ASP A 84 17.75 17.23 1.03
CA ASP A 84 18.36 16.99 -0.28
C ASP A 84 17.64 15.94 -1.14
N SER A 85 16.85 15.04 -0.52
CA SER A 85 16.18 13.92 -1.19
C SER A 85 14.66 14.07 -1.27
N ILE A 86 14.14 15.30 -1.15
CA ILE A 86 12.70 15.61 -1.16
C ILE A 86 11.96 15.04 -2.39
N VAL A 87 12.61 15.01 -3.55
CA VAL A 87 12.02 14.47 -4.79
C VAL A 87 11.69 12.99 -4.63
N PHE A 88 12.56 12.24 -3.96
CA PHE A 88 12.33 10.82 -3.69
C PHE A 88 11.19 10.59 -2.70
N VAL A 89 11.05 11.47 -1.70
CA VAL A 89 9.92 11.46 -0.75
C VAL A 89 8.59 11.69 -1.47
N VAL A 90 8.53 12.70 -2.33
CA VAL A 90 7.32 13.00 -3.10
C VAL A 90 6.98 11.82 -4.02
N MET A 91 7.99 11.20 -4.63
CA MET A 91 7.81 10.05 -5.51
C MET A 91 7.24 8.82 -4.79
N ILE A 92 7.76 8.48 -3.61
CA ILE A 92 7.23 7.36 -2.81
C ILE A 92 5.82 7.66 -2.32
N VAL A 93 5.54 8.89 -1.86
CA VAL A 93 4.20 9.29 -1.39
C VAL A 93 3.17 9.19 -2.52
N ILE A 94 3.48 9.70 -3.71
CA ILE A 94 2.59 9.60 -4.87
C ILE A 94 2.33 8.14 -5.23
N SER A 95 3.37 7.31 -5.23
CA SER A 95 3.27 5.89 -5.58
C SER A 95 2.44 5.10 -4.58
N LEU A 96 2.67 5.33 -3.28
CA LEU A 96 1.92 4.73 -2.18
C LEU A 96 0.44 5.14 -2.23
N VAL A 97 0.15 6.44 -2.38
CA VAL A 97 -1.23 6.93 -2.47
C VAL A 97 -1.92 6.36 -3.70
N THR A 98 -1.25 6.29 -4.84
CA THR A 98 -1.80 5.68 -6.07
C THR A 98 -2.13 4.21 -5.86
N PHE A 99 -1.21 3.45 -5.27
CA PHE A 99 -1.44 2.05 -4.93
C PHE A 99 -2.62 1.87 -3.98
N PHE A 100 -2.67 2.66 -2.91
CA PHE A 100 -3.76 2.63 -1.93
C PHE A 100 -5.11 2.95 -2.56
N LEU A 101 -5.18 4.00 -3.40
CA LEU A 101 -6.39 4.39 -4.10
C LEU A 101 -6.89 3.27 -5.01
N ILE A 102 -6.00 2.60 -5.75
CA ILE A 102 -6.38 1.47 -6.61
C ILE A 102 -6.94 0.31 -5.77
N CYS A 103 -6.26 -0.06 -4.67
CA CYS A 103 -6.76 -1.08 -3.75
C CYS A 103 -8.14 -0.71 -3.18
N PHE A 104 -8.33 0.56 -2.82
CA PHE A 104 -9.60 1.08 -2.33
C PHE A 104 -10.70 1.06 -3.40
N PHE A 105 -10.40 1.43 -4.64
CA PHE A 105 -11.35 1.36 -5.76
C PHE A 105 -11.81 -0.07 -6.02
N ILE A 106 -10.89 -1.03 -6.06
CA ILE A 106 -11.23 -2.44 -6.25
C ILE A 106 -12.08 -2.97 -5.08
N TYR A 107 -11.80 -2.51 -3.85
CA TYR A 107 -12.62 -2.80 -2.68
C TYR A 107 -14.04 -2.25 -2.80
N VAL A 108 -14.20 -0.96 -3.12
CA VAL A 108 -15.51 -0.29 -3.20
C VAL A 108 -16.35 -0.81 -4.36
N ALA A 109 -15.72 -1.16 -5.49
CA ALA A 109 -16.40 -1.78 -6.63
C ALA A 109 -17.01 -3.14 -6.25
N ASP A 110 -16.47 -3.83 -5.24
CA ASP A 110 -17.00 -5.06 -4.64
C ASP A 110 -17.27 -6.20 -5.65
N ARG A 111 -16.61 -6.18 -6.82
CA ARG A 111 -16.79 -7.14 -7.93
C ARG A 111 -16.14 -8.49 -7.68
N PHE A 112 -15.12 -8.53 -6.83
CA PHE A 112 -14.35 -9.73 -6.54
C PHE A 112 -14.65 -10.23 -5.14
N GLU A 113 -14.76 -11.55 -4.99
CA GLU A 113 -14.70 -12.15 -3.66
C GLU A 113 -13.38 -11.75 -2.99
N LYS A 114 -13.44 -11.43 -1.69
CA LYS A 114 -12.28 -11.04 -0.90
C LYS A 114 -11.60 -9.73 -1.33
N SER A 115 -12.32 -8.83 -2.01
CA SER A 115 -11.87 -7.45 -2.29
C SER A 115 -11.38 -6.71 -1.03
N ILE A 116 -11.93 -7.03 0.15
CA ILE A 116 -11.49 -6.53 1.46
C ILE A 116 -10.01 -6.83 1.76
N PHE A 117 -9.43 -7.91 1.21
CA PHE A 117 -8.02 -8.23 1.41
C PHE A 117 -7.10 -7.20 0.75
N LEU A 118 -7.49 -6.60 -0.38
CA LEU A 118 -6.73 -5.50 -0.99
C LEU A 118 -6.78 -4.24 -0.14
N PHE A 119 -7.94 -3.94 0.44
CA PHE A 119 -8.07 -2.80 1.33
C PHE A 119 -7.16 -2.95 2.57
N VAL A 120 -7.18 -4.13 3.20
CA VAL A 120 -6.30 -4.43 4.33
C VAL A 120 -4.83 -4.37 3.91
N ALA A 121 -4.47 -4.93 2.75
CA ALA A 121 -3.10 -4.86 2.23
C ALA A 121 -2.64 -3.41 2.02
N GLY A 122 -3.47 -2.55 1.42
CA GLY A 122 -3.18 -1.13 1.24
C GLY A 122 -3.01 -0.37 2.56
N CYS A 123 -3.83 -0.67 3.57
CA CYS A 123 -3.67 -0.09 4.91
C CYS A 123 -2.35 -0.54 5.57
N CYS A 124 -1.99 -1.82 5.43
CA CYS A 124 -0.74 -2.34 5.96
C CYS A 124 0.48 -1.68 5.32
N THR A 125 0.48 -1.48 4.00
CA THR A 125 1.60 -0.81 3.32
C THR A 125 1.73 0.67 3.72
N MET A 126 0.61 1.39 3.89
CA MET A 126 0.67 2.76 4.42
C MET A 126 1.25 2.81 5.83
N PHE A 127 0.87 1.85 6.67
CA PHE A 127 1.36 1.76 8.05
C PHE A 127 2.86 1.42 8.10
N VAL A 128 3.31 0.48 7.27
CA VAL A 128 4.72 0.06 7.14
C VAL A 128 5.60 1.23 6.72
N ASP A 129 5.28 1.90 5.61
CA ASP A 129 6.12 3.00 5.10
C ASP A 129 6.19 4.18 6.08
N ALA A 130 5.05 4.50 6.71
CA ALA A 130 4.96 5.53 7.74
C ALA A 130 5.85 5.22 8.95
N LEU A 131 5.71 4.03 9.53
CA LEU A 131 6.46 3.63 10.72
C LEU A 131 7.92 3.38 10.42
N LEU A 132 8.27 2.87 9.24
CA LEU A 132 9.65 2.62 8.85
C LEU A 132 10.43 3.94 8.82
N ALA A 133 9.90 4.95 8.13
CA ALA A 133 10.54 6.27 8.07
C ALA A 133 10.73 6.89 9.47
N VAL A 134 9.70 6.81 10.32
CA VAL A 134 9.78 7.34 11.69
C VAL A 134 10.74 6.53 12.56
N ASN A 135 10.72 5.21 12.48
CA ASN A 135 11.58 4.34 13.28
C ASN A 135 13.05 4.54 12.91
N GLU A 136 13.39 4.38 11.64
CA GLU A 136 14.79 4.42 11.19
C GLU A 136 15.40 5.81 11.33
N LEU A 137 14.61 6.88 11.15
CA LEU A 137 15.16 8.24 11.21
C LEU A 137 15.13 8.86 12.60
N TYR A 138 14.32 8.37 13.55
CA TYR A 138 14.16 9.06 14.85
C TYR A 138 14.29 8.20 16.09
N TYR A 139 13.73 6.99 16.11
CA TYR A 139 13.56 6.23 17.36
C TYR A 139 14.40 4.95 17.43
N TYR A 140 14.78 4.37 16.29
CA TYR A 140 15.49 3.11 16.11
C TYR A 140 15.19 2.08 17.22
N THR A 141 13.90 1.75 17.38
CA THR A 141 13.42 0.91 18.48
C THR A 141 12.99 -0.45 17.96
N THR A 142 13.54 -1.52 18.55
CA THR A 142 13.29 -2.92 18.15
C THR A 142 11.81 -3.29 18.09
N VAL A 143 10.98 -2.71 18.97
CA VAL A 143 9.53 -2.97 19.01
C VAL A 143 8.85 -2.50 17.72
N PHE A 144 9.21 -1.33 17.20
CA PHE A 144 8.65 -0.82 15.95
C PHE A 144 9.16 -1.64 14.77
N THR A 145 10.44 -2.03 14.75
CA THR A 145 10.97 -2.92 13.71
C THR A 145 10.19 -4.24 13.62
N VAL A 146 9.89 -4.88 14.76
CA VAL A 146 9.07 -6.11 14.78
C VAL A 146 7.66 -5.85 14.26
N LEU A 147 7.05 -4.73 14.66
CA LEU A 147 5.71 -4.37 14.23
C LEU A 147 5.63 -4.07 12.72
N ILE A 148 6.63 -3.38 12.19
CA ILE A 148 6.78 -3.08 10.75
C ILE A 148 6.87 -4.39 9.97
N ASN A 149 7.79 -5.28 10.34
CA ASN A 149 7.94 -6.58 9.68
C ASN A 149 6.65 -7.41 9.71
N PHE A 150 5.96 -7.42 10.86
CA PHE A 150 4.71 -8.15 10.97
C PHE A 150 3.62 -7.56 10.05
N ALA A 151 3.50 -6.24 10.02
CA ALA A 151 2.54 -5.54 9.15
C ALA A 151 2.86 -5.73 7.67
N GLU A 152 4.14 -5.76 7.30
CA GLU A 152 4.60 -6.00 5.94
C GLU A 152 4.24 -7.43 5.48
N ILE A 153 4.59 -8.44 6.28
CA ILE A 153 4.25 -9.84 5.98
C ILE A 153 2.75 -10.00 5.84
N LEU A 154 1.97 -9.38 6.72
CA LEU A 154 0.51 -9.43 6.71
C LEU A 154 -0.07 -8.73 5.45
N GLY A 155 0.47 -7.57 5.08
CA GLY A 155 0.12 -6.84 3.87
C GLY A 155 0.39 -7.65 2.61
N LEU A 156 1.59 -8.22 2.49
CA LEU A 156 1.96 -9.10 1.38
C LEU A 156 1.11 -10.37 1.34
N TYR A 157 0.82 -10.98 2.50
CA TYR A 157 -0.02 -12.15 2.59
C TYR A 157 -1.43 -11.88 2.06
N PHE A 158 -2.07 -10.78 2.49
CA PHE A 158 -3.40 -10.40 1.99
C PHE A 158 -3.40 -10.04 0.52
N PHE A 159 -2.35 -9.35 0.06
CA PHE A 159 -2.16 -9.02 -1.35
C PHE A 159 -2.08 -10.28 -2.22
N ILE A 160 -1.23 -11.24 -1.86
CA ILE A 160 -1.09 -12.52 -2.58
C ILE A 160 -2.39 -13.34 -2.49
N ARG A 161 -3.01 -13.39 -1.31
CA ARG A 161 -4.28 -14.10 -1.11
C ARG A 161 -5.37 -13.57 -2.03
N PHE A 162 -5.42 -12.27 -2.26
CA PHE A 162 -6.32 -11.69 -3.24
C PHE A 162 -6.08 -12.27 -4.63
N PHE A 163 -4.85 -12.25 -5.16
CA PHE A 163 -4.59 -12.81 -6.50
C PHE A 163 -4.92 -14.31 -6.62
N ILE A 164 -4.75 -15.08 -5.55
CA ILE A 164 -5.07 -16.52 -5.55
C ILE A 164 -6.59 -16.77 -5.47
N GLN A 165 -7.33 -15.95 -4.72
CA GLN A 165 -8.74 -16.19 -4.41
C GLN A 165 -9.71 -15.29 -5.16
N ALA A 166 -9.23 -14.27 -5.88
CA ALA A 166 -10.08 -13.32 -6.58
C ALA A 166 -10.88 -14.02 -7.68
N LYS A 167 -12.15 -14.27 -7.39
CA LYS A 167 -13.16 -14.74 -8.34
C LYS A 167 -14.19 -13.63 -8.56
N PRO A 168 -14.61 -13.36 -9.81
CA PRO A 168 -15.70 -12.43 -10.08
C PRO A 168 -16.99 -12.93 -9.39
N LYS A 169 -17.70 -12.05 -8.70
CA LYS A 169 -18.97 -12.39 -8.04
C LYS A 169 -20.07 -12.75 -9.05
N ASP A 170 -20.01 -12.23 -10.28
CA ASP A 170 -21.01 -12.48 -11.33
C ASP A 170 -21.06 -13.95 -11.81
N MET A 171 -20.01 -14.75 -11.63
CA MET A 171 -20.08 -16.19 -11.93
C MET A 171 -20.85 -16.99 -10.86
N GLN A 172 -20.99 -16.47 -9.64
CA GLN A 172 -21.74 -17.13 -8.58
C GLN A 172 -23.26 -16.87 -8.66
N SER A 173 -23.68 -15.72 -9.17
CA SER A 173 -25.11 -15.43 -9.37
C SER A 173 -25.73 -16.37 -10.41
N LEU A 174 -25.02 -16.60 -11.53
CA LEU A 174 -25.43 -17.56 -12.55
C LEU A 174 -25.50 -19.00 -12.01
N THR A 175 -24.58 -19.42 -11.14
CA THR A 175 -24.59 -20.81 -10.61
C THR A 175 -25.71 -21.04 -9.60
N LYS A 176 -26.18 -20.00 -8.89
CA LYS A 176 -27.30 -20.09 -7.94
C LYS A 176 -28.68 -20.09 -8.59
N GLU A 177 -28.81 -19.66 -9.84
CA GLU A 177 -30.09 -19.71 -10.56
C GLU A 177 -30.41 -21.09 -11.16
N TYR A 178 -29.44 -22.01 -11.22
CA TYR A 178 -29.60 -23.34 -11.81
C TYR A 178 -29.65 -24.50 -10.80
N PHE A 179 -29.69 -24.22 -9.49
CA PHE A 179 -29.84 -25.21 -8.41
C PHE A 179 -30.93 -24.77 -7.43
#